data_AF-A0A7V9KQV9-F1
#
_entry.id   AF-A0A7V9KQV9-F1
#
_cell.length_a   1.000
_cell.length_b   1.000
_cell.length_c   1.000
_cell.angle_alpha   90.00
_cell.angle_beta   90.00
_cell.angle_gamma   90.00
#
_symmetry.space_group_name_H-M   'P 1'
#
loop_
_entity.id
_entity.type
_entity.pdbx_description
1 polymer ?
#
loop_
_entity_poly.entity_id
_entity_poly.type
_entity_poly.pdbx_seq_one_letter_code
_entity_poly.pdbx_strand_id
1 'polypeptide(L)'
;MRPIKHVEKGLTLVAGAVHSTIQSVNKYKPNPSFTPKWSDKPLLKSWQKSKPTLGWPRTTDSLCPNCVIEARESILSGKQDVSVLINEKVGEIKAQIIERDGEIWMVKDCPIHGHFEDMMAIDSKFLTHIEKMFPGRDIDAHNDEKLHNHGTSTIKYGRGAVLTVDLT
;
A
#
# COMPACT_ATOMS: atom_id res chain seq x y z
N MET A 1 16.45 -39.83 34.74
CA MET A 1 16.40 -38.49 34.11
C MET A 1 17.24 -38.53 32.83
N ARG A 2 16.82 -37.90 31.72
CA ARG A 2 17.56 -37.96 30.45
C ARG A 2 18.57 -36.80 30.40
N PRO A 3 19.88 -37.01 30.62
CA PRO A 3 20.88 -35.93 30.73
C PRO A 3 20.94 -35.06 29.48
N ILE A 4 20.68 -35.63 28.31
CA ILE A 4 20.63 -34.91 27.03
C ILE A 4 19.58 -33.77 27.03
N LYS A 5 18.44 -33.94 27.70
CA LYS A 5 17.41 -32.89 27.77
C LYS A 5 17.86 -31.65 28.54
N HIS A 6 18.76 -31.82 29.52
CA HIS A 6 19.32 -30.69 30.26
C HIS A 6 20.37 -29.94 29.45
N VAL A 7 21.15 -30.66 28.65
CA VAL A 7 22.12 -30.06 27.71
C VAL A 7 21.39 -29.27 26.62
N GLU A 8 20.35 -29.86 26.01
CA GLU A 8 19.50 -29.17 25.03
C GLU A 8 18.89 -27.90 25.62
N LYS A 9 18.33 -27.98 26.83
CA LYS A 9 17.77 -26.81 27.53
C LYS A 9 18.85 -25.75 27.79
N GLY A 10 20.04 -26.14 28.23
CA GLY A 10 21.18 -25.24 28.41
C GLY A 10 21.55 -24.52 27.11
N LEU A 11 21.64 -25.26 26.00
CA LEU A 11 21.96 -24.70 24.69
C LEU A 11 20.91 -23.68 24.23
N THR A 12 19.61 -23.98 24.41
CA THR A 12 18.54 -23.03 24.04
C THR A 12 18.60 -21.73 24.85
N LEU A 13 18.93 -21.80 26.14
CA LEU A 13 19.08 -20.62 26.99
C LEU A 13 20.27 -19.76 26.56
N VAL A 14 21.41 -20.40 26.28
CA VAL A 14 22.60 -19.71 25.77
C VAL A 14 22.32 -19.05 24.42
N ALA A 15 21.70 -19.77 23.49
CA ALA A 15 21.32 -19.23 22.19
C ALA A 15 20.37 -18.02 22.31
N GLY A 16 19.39 -18.09 23.22
CA GLY A 16 18.49 -16.97 23.51
C GLY A 16 19.25 -15.74 24.03
N ALA A 17 20.14 -15.91 25.01
CA ALA A 17 20.95 -14.83 25.57
C ALA A 17 21.89 -14.19 24.52
N VAL A 18 22.55 -15.01 23.70
CA VAL A 18 23.39 -14.54 22.59
C VAL A 18 22.55 -13.73 21.60
N HIS A 19 21.38 -14.24 21.22
CA HIS A 19 20.49 -13.55 20.28
C HIS A 19 20.03 -12.19 20.81
N SER A 20 19.56 -12.11 22.05
CA SER A 20 19.14 -10.86 22.68
C SER A 20 20.28 -9.84 22.75
N THR A 21 21.51 -10.31 23.02
CA THR A 21 22.70 -9.45 23.06
C THR A 21 23.01 -8.88 21.67
N ILE A 22 23.03 -9.74 20.63
CA ILE A 22 23.24 -9.31 19.24
C ILE A 22 22.16 -8.32 18.79
N GLN A 23 20.88 -8.58 19.11
CA GLN A 23 19.79 -7.65 18.79
C GLN A 23 19.97 -6.29 19.46
N SER A 24 20.39 -6.26 20.73
CA SER A 24 20.63 -5.00 21.46
C SER A 24 21.71 -4.15 20.78
N VAL A 25 22.82 -4.78 20.38
CA VAL A 25 23.91 -4.10 19.65
C VAL A 25 23.42 -3.57 18.29
N ASN A 26 22.69 -4.40 17.53
CA ASN A 26 22.13 -4.01 16.23
C ASN A 26 21.13 -2.84 16.34
N LYS A 27 20.40 -2.72 17.44
CA LYS A 27 19.47 -1.58 17.67
C LYS A 27 20.22 -0.28 17.93
N TYR A 28 21.37 -0.33 18.62
CA TYR A 28 22.19 0.85 18.92
C TYR A 28 22.97 1.34 17.69
N LYS A 29 23.52 0.42 16.89
CA LYS A 29 24.25 0.75 15.66
C LYS A 29 23.79 -0.14 14.50
N PRO A 30 22.66 0.19 13.86
CA PRO A 30 22.16 -0.60 12.73
C PRO A 30 23.15 -0.59 11.56
N ASN A 31 23.40 -1.75 10.99
CA ASN A 31 24.15 -1.85 9.73
C ASN A 31 23.39 -1.16 8.59
N PRO A 32 24.13 -0.62 7.59
CA PRO A 32 23.51 -0.07 6.40
C PRO A 32 22.61 -1.12 5.71
N SER A 33 21.64 -0.62 4.96
CA SER A 33 20.81 -1.48 4.14
C SER A 33 21.60 -2.06 2.96
N PHE A 34 21.26 -3.29 2.59
CA PHE A 34 21.81 -3.95 1.41
C PHE A 34 21.16 -3.37 0.14
N THR A 35 21.98 -3.14 -0.88
CA THR A 35 21.53 -2.77 -2.23
C THR A 35 21.63 -4.01 -3.13
N PRO A 36 20.50 -4.60 -3.55
CA PRO A 36 20.51 -5.76 -4.43
C PRO A 36 20.93 -5.36 -5.85
N LYS A 37 21.46 -6.31 -6.63
CA LYS A 37 21.97 -6.06 -8.00
C LYS A 37 20.93 -5.49 -8.98
N TRP A 38 19.65 -5.67 -8.71
CA TRP A 38 18.54 -5.19 -9.55
C TRP A 38 18.01 -3.80 -9.14
N SER A 39 18.56 -3.19 -8.08
CA SER A 39 18.11 -1.90 -7.55
C SER A 39 19.27 -0.92 -7.46
N ASP A 40 19.05 0.32 -7.89
CA ASP A 40 20.01 1.41 -7.68
C ASP A 40 19.93 1.98 -6.25
N LYS A 41 18.83 1.72 -5.54
CA LYS A 41 18.58 2.17 -4.17
C LYS A 41 18.67 1.02 -3.15
N PRO A 42 19.18 1.26 -1.93
CA PRO A 42 19.17 0.26 -0.88
C PRO A 42 17.75 -0.06 -0.39
N LEU A 43 17.53 -1.28 0.10
CA LEU A 43 16.23 -1.64 0.69
C LEU A 43 15.92 -0.84 1.96
N LEU A 44 14.68 -0.38 2.13
CA LEU A 44 14.28 0.33 3.35
C LEU A 44 14.22 -0.60 4.56
N LYS A 45 14.75 -0.14 5.69
CA LYS A 45 14.50 -0.75 7.00
C LYS A 45 13.07 -0.46 7.44
N SER A 46 12.50 -1.29 8.32
CA SER A 46 11.10 -1.16 8.75
C SER A 46 10.74 0.22 9.30
N TRP A 47 11.64 0.86 10.04
CA TRP A 47 11.43 2.20 10.60
C TRP A 47 11.60 3.35 9.59
N GLN A 48 12.15 3.08 8.41
CA GLN A 48 12.27 4.06 7.32
C GLN A 48 11.04 4.04 6.40
N LYS A 49 10.23 2.98 6.47
CA LYS A 49 9.04 2.84 5.65
C LYS A 49 7.93 3.73 6.16
N SER A 50 7.39 4.55 5.28
CA SER A 50 6.18 5.33 5.57
C SER A 50 4.92 4.46 5.42
N LYS A 51 3.81 4.88 6.02
CA LYS A 51 2.49 4.26 5.82
C LYS A 51 1.50 5.31 5.31
N PRO A 52 0.51 4.95 4.47
CA PRO A 52 -0.62 5.83 4.21
C PRO A 52 -1.44 6.00 5.49
N THR A 53 -2.36 6.95 5.47
CA THR A 53 -3.38 7.03 6.52
C THR A 53 -4.23 5.75 6.44
N LEU A 54 -4.14 4.92 7.47
CA LEU A 54 -4.89 3.68 7.65
C LEU A 54 -5.92 3.87 8.77
N GLY A 55 -6.85 2.93 8.90
CA GLY A 55 -8.01 2.99 9.78
C GLY A 55 -9.15 3.86 9.24
N TRP A 56 -10.17 4.03 10.06
CA TRP A 56 -11.39 4.77 9.76
C TRP A 56 -11.82 5.60 10.98
N PRO A 57 -12.48 6.75 10.77
CA PRO A 57 -12.79 7.34 9.46
C PRO A 57 -11.54 7.94 8.80
N ARG A 58 -11.47 7.89 7.46
CA ARG A 58 -10.42 8.59 6.70
C ARG A 58 -10.95 9.12 5.37
N THR A 59 -10.29 10.14 4.85
CA THR A 59 -10.57 10.69 3.51
C THR A 59 -9.48 10.26 2.55
N THR A 60 -9.86 9.84 1.36
CA THR A 60 -8.96 9.47 0.27
C THR A 60 -9.42 10.08 -1.05
N ASP A 61 -8.55 10.04 -2.06
CA ASP A 61 -8.91 10.34 -3.44
C ASP A 61 -9.50 9.08 -4.07
N SER A 62 -10.62 9.22 -4.78
CA SER A 62 -11.30 8.15 -5.50
C SER A 62 -11.77 8.67 -6.85
N LEU A 63 -12.27 7.78 -7.70
CA LEU A 63 -12.83 8.13 -8.99
C LEU A 63 -14.36 7.99 -8.97
N CYS A 64 -15.04 8.97 -9.57
CA CYS A 64 -16.47 8.88 -9.85
C CYS A 64 -16.72 7.80 -10.91
N PRO A 65 -17.56 6.78 -10.63
CA PRO A 65 -17.84 5.69 -11.58
C PRO A 65 -18.37 6.21 -12.91
N ASN A 66 -19.28 7.18 -12.87
CA ASN A 66 -19.90 7.73 -14.06
C ASN A 66 -18.93 8.63 -14.85
N CYS A 67 -18.16 9.50 -14.19
CA CYS A 67 -17.11 10.28 -14.89
C CYS A 67 -16.11 9.38 -15.62
N VAL A 68 -15.73 8.25 -15.02
CA VAL A 68 -14.76 7.31 -15.63
C VAL A 68 -15.36 6.64 -16.86
N ILE A 69 -16.63 6.22 -16.80
CA ILE A 69 -17.34 5.64 -17.95
C ILE A 69 -17.43 6.67 -19.09
N GLU A 70 -17.88 7.89 -18.78
CA GLU A 70 -18.01 8.98 -19.76
C GLU A 70 -16.66 9.34 -20.41
N ALA A 71 -15.60 9.44 -19.60
CA ALA A 71 -14.25 9.70 -20.09
C ALA A 71 -13.76 8.58 -21.02
N ARG A 72 -13.99 7.31 -20.64
CA ARG A 72 -13.65 6.16 -21.46
C ARG A 72 -14.38 6.18 -22.80
N GLU A 73 -15.68 6.44 -22.81
CA GLU A 73 -16.48 6.55 -24.04
C GLU A 73 -16.02 7.70 -24.93
N SER A 74 -15.70 8.85 -24.34
CA SER A 74 -15.17 10.02 -25.05
C SER A 74 -13.84 9.73 -25.74
N ILE A 75 -12.94 9.00 -25.07
CA ILE A 75 -11.66 8.57 -25.64
C ILE A 75 -11.88 7.53 -26.75
N LEU A 76 -12.69 6.50 -26.50
CA LEU A 76 -12.95 5.44 -27.48
C LEU A 76 -13.67 5.94 -28.74
N SER A 77 -14.49 6.98 -28.62
CA SER A 77 -15.15 7.65 -29.75
C SER A 77 -14.26 8.67 -30.47
N GLY A 78 -13.04 8.93 -29.98
CA GLY A 78 -12.09 9.88 -30.57
C GLY A 78 -12.40 11.35 -30.28
N LYS A 79 -13.31 11.65 -29.33
CA LYS A 79 -13.63 13.02 -28.93
C LYS A 79 -12.55 13.65 -28.05
N GLN A 80 -11.83 12.83 -27.29
CA GLN A 80 -10.73 13.25 -26.42
C GLN A 80 -9.52 12.33 -26.60
N ASP A 81 -8.33 12.89 -26.38
CA ASP A 81 -7.08 12.14 -26.41
C ASP A 81 -6.80 11.45 -25.08
N VAL A 82 -6.10 10.32 -25.11
CA VAL A 82 -5.76 9.54 -23.90
C VAL A 82 -4.85 10.30 -22.93
N SER A 83 -4.08 11.28 -23.41
CA SER A 83 -3.19 12.10 -22.57
C SER A 83 -3.95 12.91 -21.51
N VAL A 84 -5.25 13.13 -21.67
CA VAL A 84 -6.11 13.74 -20.66
C VAL A 84 -6.08 12.94 -19.34
N LEU A 85 -5.96 11.61 -19.39
CA LEU A 85 -5.86 10.76 -18.19
C LEU A 85 -4.54 10.95 -17.42
N ILE A 86 -3.51 11.52 -18.06
CA ILE A 86 -2.21 11.78 -17.44
C ILE A 86 -2.14 13.24 -16.94
N ASN A 87 -2.66 14.17 -17.75
CA ASN A 87 -2.47 15.60 -17.52
C ASN A 87 -3.59 16.24 -16.70
N GLU A 88 -4.76 15.61 -16.60
CA GLU A 88 -5.94 16.13 -15.92
C GLU A 88 -6.46 15.20 -14.83
N LYS A 89 -7.32 15.73 -13.95
CA LYS A 89 -7.93 15.02 -12.82
C LYS A 89 -9.33 14.50 -13.18
N VAL A 90 -9.41 13.69 -14.23
CA VAL A 90 -10.70 13.23 -14.77
C VAL A 90 -11.43 12.38 -13.74
N GLY A 91 -12.56 12.89 -13.24
CA GLY A 91 -13.42 12.17 -12.29
C GLY A 91 -12.82 11.99 -10.89
N GLU A 92 -11.70 12.64 -10.57
CA GLU A 92 -11.10 12.58 -9.22
C GLU A 92 -11.99 13.34 -8.22
N ILE A 93 -12.45 12.63 -7.20
CA ILE A 93 -13.28 13.16 -6.12
C ILE A 93 -12.78 12.68 -4.77
N LYS A 94 -13.13 13.41 -3.69
CA LYS A 94 -12.86 12.95 -2.34
C LYS A 94 -13.87 11.88 -1.94
N ALA A 95 -13.37 10.81 -1.36
CA ALA A 95 -14.17 9.75 -0.76
C ALA A 95 -13.86 9.63 0.74
N GLN A 96 -14.90 9.41 1.53
CA GLN A 96 -14.81 9.09 2.94
C GLN A 96 -14.93 7.58 3.13
N ILE A 97 -13.96 6.99 3.81
CA ILE A 97 -14.01 5.59 4.24
C ILE A 97 -14.45 5.59 5.70
N ILE A 98 -15.60 4.97 5.96
CA ILE A 98 -16.26 4.96 7.27
C ILE A 98 -16.69 3.54 7.65
N GLU A 99 -16.87 3.31 8.95
CA GLU A 99 -17.42 2.07 9.49
C GLU A 99 -18.91 2.25 9.80
N ARG A 100 -19.76 1.34 9.33
CA ARG A 100 -21.20 1.27 9.62
C ARG A 100 -21.56 -0.19 9.86
N ASP A 101 -22.19 -0.50 11.00
CA ASP A 101 -22.68 -1.84 11.33
C ASP A 101 -21.63 -2.98 11.22
N GLY A 102 -20.35 -2.67 11.44
CA GLY A 102 -19.24 -3.63 11.32
C GLY A 102 -18.74 -3.83 9.89
N GLU A 103 -19.26 -3.07 8.92
CA GLU A 103 -18.83 -3.03 7.52
C GLU A 103 -18.07 -1.74 7.24
N ILE A 104 -17.23 -1.75 6.20
CA ILE A 104 -16.46 -0.60 5.75
C ILE A 104 -17.02 -0.11 4.42
N TRP A 105 -17.40 1.16 4.40
CA TRP A 105 -18.06 1.83 3.28
C TRP A 105 -17.21 2.96 2.74
N MET A 106 -17.13 3.06 1.41
CA MET A 106 -16.59 4.21 0.69
C MET A 106 -17.73 5.09 0.21
N VAL A 107 -17.85 6.26 0.80
CA VAL A 107 -18.87 7.25 0.48
C VAL A 107 -18.23 8.37 -0.33
N LYS A 108 -18.80 8.74 -1.46
CA LYS A 108 -18.25 9.76 -2.35
C LYS A 108 -19.35 10.60 -2.97
N ASP A 109 -19.10 11.89 -3.08
CA ASP A 109 -20.01 12.86 -3.67
C ASP A 109 -19.38 13.47 -4.91
N CYS A 110 -20.01 13.23 -6.05
CA CYS A 110 -19.65 13.84 -7.32
C CYS A 110 -20.50 15.09 -7.57
N PRO A 111 -19.90 16.25 -7.90
CA PRO A 111 -20.66 17.48 -8.17
C PRO A 111 -21.69 17.37 -9.31
N ILE A 112 -21.48 16.44 -10.25
CA ILE A 112 -22.32 16.29 -11.45
C ILE A 112 -23.16 15.00 -11.46
N HIS A 113 -22.72 13.94 -10.78
CA HIS A 113 -23.42 12.64 -10.75
C HIS A 113 -24.06 12.30 -9.41
N GLY A 114 -23.88 13.15 -8.39
CA GLY A 114 -24.49 12.98 -7.07
C GLY A 114 -23.73 12.02 -6.16
N HIS A 115 -24.48 11.34 -5.31
CA HIS A 115 -23.97 10.56 -4.18
C HIS A 115 -23.78 9.09 -4.55
N PHE A 116 -22.69 8.50 -4.06
CA PHE A 116 -22.40 7.08 -4.21
C PHE A 116 -21.87 6.48 -2.90
N GLU A 117 -22.28 5.25 -2.62
CA GLU A 117 -21.76 4.45 -1.51
C GLU A 117 -21.40 3.05 -2.01
N ASP A 118 -20.14 2.67 -1.86
CA ASP A 118 -19.63 1.35 -2.23
C ASP A 118 -19.14 0.63 -0.97
N MET A 119 -19.61 -0.59 -0.73
CA MET A 119 -19.09 -1.42 0.35
C MET A 119 -17.69 -1.94 0.00
N MET A 120 -16.69 -1.57 0.79
CA MET A 120 -15.30 -2.03 0.61
C MET A 120 -15.03 -3.38 1.29
N ALA A 121 -15.63 -3.60 2.46
CA ALA A 121 -15.45 -4.83 3.22
C ALA A 121 -16.66 -5.11 4.12
N ILE A 122 -17.09 -6.37 4.16
CA ILE A 122 -18.17 -6.87 5.02
C ILE A 122 -17.77 -7.05 6.50
N ASP A 123 -16.46 -7.04 6.80
CA ASP A 123 -15.93 -7.24 8.17
C ASP A 123 -14.82 -6.22 8.47
N SER A 124 -15.14 -5.25 9.32
CA SER A 124 -14.23 -4.19 9.77
C SER A 124 -13.06 -4.74 10.58
N LYS A 125 -13.25 -5.80 11.38
CA LYS A 125 -12.18 -6.39 12.19
C LYS A 125 -11.16 -7.09 11.30
N PHE A 126 -11.64 -7.81 10.29
CA PHE A 126 -10.77 -8.45 9.32
C PHE A 126 -9.97 -7.42 8.52
N LEU A 127 -10.62 -6.37 7.99
CA LEU A 127 -9.89 -5.31 7.28
C LEU A 127 -8.91 -4.58 8.20
N THR A 128 -9.27 -4.32 9.46
CA THR A 128 -8.35 -3.74 10.46
C THR A 128 -7.11 -4.59 10.63
N HIS A 129 -7.27 -5.91 10.69
CA HIS A 129 -6.15 -6.83 10.80
C HIS A 129 -5.24 -6.74 9.56
N ILE A 130 -5.82 -6.74 8.36
CA ILE A 130 -5.07 -6.58 7.10
C ILE A 130 -4.27 -5.27 7.11
N GLU A 131 -4.88 -4.15 7.47
CA GLU A 131 -4.20 -2.85 7.49
C GLU A 131 -3.09 -2.79 8.56
N LYS A 132 -3.28 -3.42 9.72
CA LYS A 132 -2.23 -3.56 10.75
C LYS A 132 -1.02 -4.34 10.23
N MET A 133 -1.26 -5.33 9.36
CA MET A 133 -0.22 -6.13 8.73
C MET A 133 0.49 -5.42 7.57
N PHE A 134 0.06 -4.21 7.17
CA PHE A 134 0.73 -3.44 6.14
C PHE A 134 2.20 -3.14 6.55
N PRO A 135 3.19 -3.67 5.82
CA PRO A 135 4.60 -3.60 6.22
C PRO A 135 5.23 -2.21 6.01
N GLY A 136 4.47 -1.24 5.50
CA GLY A 136 4.95 0.05 5.04
C GLY A 136 5.29 0.05 3.55
N ARG A 137 5.32 1.25 2.97
CA ARG A 137 5.69 1.47 1.57
C ARG A 137 7.09 0.93 1.30
N ASP A 138 7.29 0.41 0.10
CA ASP A 138 8.59 -0.09 -0.34
C ASP A 138 9.55 1.08 -0.69
N ILE A 139 10.70 0.77 -1.28
CA ILE A 139 11.59 1.77 -1.87
C ILE A 139 10.83 2.64 -2.88
N ASP A 140 11.25 3.90 -3.00
CA ASP A 140 10.82 4.75 -4.11
C ASP A 140 11.23 4.11 -5.43
N ALA A 141 10.32 4.10 -6.39
CA ALA A 141 10.64 3.68 -7.74
C ALA A 141 11.81 4.52 -8.29
N HIS A 142 12.66 3.88 -9.09
CA HIS A 142 13.85 4.48 -9.69
C HIS A 142 13.99 3.96 -11.12
N ASN A 143 14.53 4.78 -12.02
CA ASN A 143 14.46 4.59 -13.47
C ASN A 143 13.02 4.48 -14.00
N ASP A 144 12.12 5.30 -13.44
CA ASP A 144 10.67 5.14 -13.57
C ASP A 144 9.96 6.36 -14.20
N GLU A 145 10.71 7.26 -14.84
CA GLU A 145 10.17 8.53 -15.34
C GLU A 145 8.98 8.37 -16.31
N LYS A 146 8.99 7.29 -17.11
CA LYS A 146 7.98 7.06 -18.16
C LYS A 146 7.17 5.78 -17.98
N LEU A 147 7.56 4.88 -17.07
CA LEU A 147 6.98 3.55 -17.00
C LEU A 147 5.70 3.52 -16.17
N HIS A 148 5.68 4.14 -14.98
CA HIS A 148 4.48 4.21 -14.14
C HIS A 148 3.80 5.59 -14.11
N ASN A 149 3.97 6.39 -15.17
CA ASN A 149 3.30 7.68 -15.25
C ASN A 149 1.81 7.49 -15.56
N HIS A 150 0.98 7.64 -14.51
CA HIS A 150 -0.48 7.52 -14.57
C HIS A 150 -1.15 8.79 -14.00
N GLY A 151 -0.53 9.95 -14.23
CA GLY A 151 -1.03 11.22 -13.69
C GLY A 151 -1.07 11.20 -12.16
N THR A 152 -2.23 11.50 -11.57
CA THR A 152 -2.41 11.48 -10.11
C THR A 152 -2.32 10.08 -9.50
N SER A 153 -2.54 9.03 -10.30
CA SER A 153 -2.42 7.63 -9.89
C SER A 153 -1.02 7.03 -10.12
N THR A 154 -0.01 7.87 -10.36
CA THR A 154 1.38 7.44 -10.57
C THR A 154 1.89 6.58 -9.41
N ILE A 155 2.47 5.42 -9.74
CA ILE A 155 3.01 4.48 -8.75
C ILE A 155 4.38 4.99 -8.29
N LYS A 156 4.47 5.39 -7.01
CA LYS A 156 5.69 5.99 -6.45
C LYS A 156 6.62 4.99 -5.75
N TYR A 157 6.09 3.84 -5.33
CA TYR A 157 6.77 2.90 -4.44
C TYR A 157 6.65 1.48 -4.97
N GLY A 158 7.75 0.73 -5.05
CA GLY A 158 7.74 -0.64 -5.55
C GLY A 158 9.10 -1.13 -6.07
N ARG A 159 9.18 -2.43 -6.40
CA ARG A 159 10.38 -3.10 -6.95
C ARG A 159 10.19 -3.63 -8.37
N GLY A 160 9.09 -3.27 -9.04
CA GLY A 160 8.71 -3.82 -10.33
C GLY A 160 7.44 -3.16 -10.87
N ALA A 161 6.86 -3.78 -11.90
CA ALA A 161 5.64 -3.32 -12.53
C ALA A 161 4.39 -3.83 -11.79
N VAL A 162 3.35 -2.99 -11.72
CA VAL A 162 2.00 -3.41 -11.31
C VAL A 162 1.17 -3.57 -12.57
N LEU A 163 0.58 -4.76 -12.75
CA LEU A 163 -0.46 -4.99 -13.74
C LEU A 163 -1.79 -5.12 -13.00
N THR A 164 -2.63 -4.10 -13.10
CA THR A 164 -4.02 -4.17 -12.62
C THR A 164 -4.87 -4.73 -13.75
N VAL A 165 -5.38 -5.94 -13.57
CA VAL A 165 -6.39 -6.54 -14.47
C VAL A 165 -7.73 -6.41 -13.78
N ASP A 166 -8.57 -5.52 -14.30
CA ASP A 166 -9.98 -5.48 -13.95
C ASP A 166 -10.69 -6.64 -14.68
N LEU A 167 -11.40 -7.48 -13.93
CA LEU A 167 -12.08 -8.67 -14.44
C LEU A 167 -13.60 -8.46 -14.58
N THR A 168 -14.04 -7.20 -14.58
CA THR A 168 -15.45 -6.82 -14.75
C THR A 168 -15.89 -6.72 -16.21
#